data_AF-A0A2J6H6I1-F1
#
_entry.id   AF-A0A2J6H6I1-F1
#
_cell.length_a   1.000
_cell.length_b   1.000
_cell.length_c   1.000
_cell.angle_alpha   90.00
_cell.angle_beta   90.00
_cell.angle_gamma   90.00
#
_symmetry.space_group_name_H-M   'P 1'
#
loop_
_entity.id
_entity.type
_entity.pdbx_description
1 polymer ?
#
loop_
_entity_poly.entity_id
_entity_poly.type
_entity_poly.pdbx_seq_one_letter_code
_entity_poly.pdbx_strand_id
1 'polypeptide(L)'
;MINEFLLKDFGQRIKMLRTKENLSQEALAASTGFHRTYIGMIERGERNISLINIAVFAKVFEMSVSELLDLNNVEGSRTFKDYELKVETNV
;
A
#
# COMPACT_ATOMS: atom_id res chain seq x y z
N MET A 1 1.77 -15.94 -4.34
CA MET A 1 2.72 -15.47 -3.30
C MET A 1 1.97 -15.52 -1.98
N ILE A 2 2.63 -15.91 -0.89
CA ILE A 2 2.01 -15.84 0.44
C ILE A 2 1.62 -14.39 0.79
N ASN A 3 0.58 -14.22 1.61
CA ASN A 3 0.20 -12.93 2.18
C ASN A 3 -0.18 -11.85 1.15
N GLU A 4 -0.63 -12.23 -0.06
CA GLU A 4 -1.01 -11.30 -1.14
C GLU A 4 -2.10 -10.31 -0.75
N PHE A 5 -2.93 -10.67 0.23
CA PHE A 5 -3.96 -9.79 0.73
C PHE A 5 -3.42 -8.47 1.30
N LEU A 6 -2.19 -8.44 1.82
CA LEU A 6 -1.55 -7.22 2.31
C LEU A 6 -1.41 -6.17 1.20
N LEU A 7 -1.26 -6.60 -0.06
CA LEU A 7 -1.18 -5.68 -1.19
C LEU A 7 -2.50 -4.96 -1.43
N LYS A 8 -3.63 -5.65 -1.22
CA LYS A 8 -4.97 -5.06 -1.33
C LYS A 8 -5.23 -4.10 -0.18
N ASP A 9 -4.88 -4.50 1.04
CA ASP A 9 -5.09 -3.69 2.23
C ASP A 9 -4.25 -2.39 2.15
N PHE A 10 -2.97 -2.50 1.76
CA PHE A 10 -2.11 -1.35 1.50
C PHE A 10 -2.63 -0.48 0.33
N GLY A 11 -3.06 -1.09 -0.77
CA GLY A 11 -3.63 -0.37 -1.91
C GLY A 11 -4.88 0.46 -1.55
N GLN A 12 -5.75 -0.09 -0.70
CA GLN A 12 -6.92 0.62 -0.17
C GLN A 12 -6.50 1.79 0.74
N ARG A 13 -5.50 1.60 1.61
CA ARG A 13 -4.94 2.67 2.45
C ARG A 13 -4.42 3.84 1.60
N ILE A 14 -3.65 3.56 0.54
CA ILE A 14 -3.17 4.59 -0.40
C ILE A 14 -4.32 5.31 -1.09
N LYS A 15 -5.29 4.56 -1.62
CA LYS A 15 -6.47 5.15 -2.27
C LYS A 15 -7.24 6.07 -1.32
N MET A 16 -7.45 5.65 -0.08
CA MET A 16 -8.15 6.43 0.94
C MET A 16 -7.41 7.75 1.22
N LEU A 17 -6.11 7.70 1.50
CA LEU A 17 -5.28 8.89 1.74
C LEU A 17 -5.33 9.85 0.54
N ARG A 18 -5.14 9.31 -0.67
CA ARG A 18 -5.23 10.08 -1.90
C ARG A 18 -6.58 10.80 -2.04
N THR A 19 -7.69 10.10 -1.81
CA THR A 19 -9.03 10.70 -1.91
C THR A 19 -9.32 11.70 -0.81
N LYS A 20 -8.78 11.49 0.41
CA LYS A 20 -8.89 12.43 1.53
C LYS A 20 -8.23 13.76 1.22
N GLU A 21 -7.13 13.74 0.46
CA GLU A 21 -6.44 14.93 -0.04
C GLU A 21 -7.00 15.47 -1.36
N ASN A 22 -8.10 14.90 -1.88
CA ASN A 22 -8.73 15.27 -3.15
C ASN A 22 -7.79 15.13 -4.38
N LEU A 23 -6.81 14.22 -4.31
CA LEU A 23 -5.87 13.99 -5.39
C LEU A 23 -6.41 12.98 -6.42
N SER A 24 -6.19 13.23 -7.71
CA SER A 24 -6.32 12.19 -8.75
C SER A 24 -5.12 11.25 -8.73
N GLN A 25 -5.19 10.11 -9.43
CA GLN A 25 -4.03 9.22 -9.58
C GLN A 25 -2.88 9.92 -10.32
N GLU A 26 -3.20 10.75 -11.31
CA GLU A 26 -2.28 11.64 -12.02
C GLU A 26 -1.58 12.61 -11.07
N ALA A 27 -2.32 13.24 -10.15
CA ALA A 27 -1.76 14.21 -9.21
C ALA A 27 -0.83 13.52 -8.17
N LEU A 28 -1.21 12.35 -7.67
CA LEU A 28 -0.36 11.56 -6.78
C LEU A 28 0.91 11.06 -7.51
N ALA A 29 0.77 10.65 -8.77
CA ALA A 29 1.88 10.27 -9.62
C ALA A 29 2.88 11.42 -9.79
N ALA A 30 2.40 12.63 -10.07
CA ALA A 30 3.24 13.83 -10.16
C ALA A 30 3.98 14.13 -8.84
N SER A 31 3.29 13.99 -7.70
CA SER A 31 3.85 14.29 -6.37
C SER A 31 4.90 13.26 -5.92
N THR A 32 4.72 11.99 -6.30
CA THR A 32 5.63 10.89 -5.96
C THR A 32 6.74 10.69 -6.99
N GLY A 33 6.62 11.26 -8.19
CA GLY A 33 7.52 11.01 -9.31
C GLY A 33 7.32 9.65 -9.99
N PHE A 34 6.28 8.89 -9.64
CA PHE A 34 5.95 7.62 -10.28
C PHE A 34 5.04 7.81 -11.49
N HIS A 35 5.02 6.81 -12.38
CA HIS A 35 4.04 6.80 -13.45
C HIS A 35 2.63 6.52 -12.90
N ARG A 36 1.61 7.19 -13.45
CA ARG A 36 0.20 7.00 -13.04
C ARG A 36 -0.24 5.53 -13.02
N THR A 37 0.18 4.75 -14.01
CA THR A 37 -0.17 3.32 -14.06
C THR A 37 0.39 2.56 -12.86
N TYR A 38 1.56 2.96 -12.34
CA TYR A 38 2.13 2.40 -11.11
C TYR A 38 1.24 2.71 -9.90
N ILE A 39 0.79 3.96 -9.75
CA ILE A 39 -0.18 4.34 -8.71
C ILE A 39 -1.44 3.45 -8.79
N GLY A 40 -2.02 3.30 -9.98
CA GLY A 40 -3.18 2.44 -10.19
C GLY A 40 -2.92 0.96 -9.85
N MET A 41 -1.75 0.43 -10.21
CA MET A 41 -1.37 -0.95 -9.85
C MET A 41 -1.23 -1.14 -8.34
N ILE A 42 -0.67 -0.15 -7.62
CA ILE A 42 -0.58 -0.17 -6.16
C ILE A 42 -1.97 -0.15 -5.53
N GLU A 43 -2.85 0.77 -5.95
CA GLU A 43 -4.21 0.85 -5.39
C GLU A 43 -5.04 -0.41 -5.63
N ARG A 44 -4.74 -1.16 -6.70
CA ARG A 44 -5.37 -2.45 -7.00
C ARG A 44 -4.61 -3.63 -6.39
N GLY A 45 -3.52 -3.45 -5.66
CA GLY A 45 -2.73 -4.53 -5.07
C GLY A 45 -2.06 -5.45 -6.10
N GLU A 46 -1.77 -4.96 -7.31
CA GLU A 46 -1.15 -5.72 -8.41
C GLU A 46 0.39 -5.66 -8.38
N ARG A 47 0.95 -4.86 -7.46
CA ARG A 47 2.39 -4.67 -7.31
C ARG A 47 2.76 -4.67 -5.84
N ASN A 48 3.80 -5.44 -5.51
CA ASN A 48 4.48 -5.34 -4.24
C ASN A 48 5.47 -4.16 -4.29
N ILE A 49 5.20 -3.13 -3.50
CA ILE A 49 6.03 -1.92 -3.42
C ILE A 49 7.24 -2.19 -2.52
N SER A 50 8.41 -1.66 -2.90
CA SER A 50 9.60 -1.74 -2.05
C SER A 50 9.52 -0.77 -0.88
N LEU A 51 10.19 -1.08 0.22
CA LEU A 51 10.24 -0.22 1.41
C LEU A 51 10.71 1.21 1.10
N ILE A 52 11.70 1.37 0.22
CA ILE A 52 12.22 2.69 -0.19
C ILE A 52 11.12 3.50 -0.89
N ASN A 53 10.33 2.85 -1.75
CA ASN A 53 9.23 3.54 -2.43
C ASN A 53 8.10 3.88 -1.45
N ILE A 54 7.81 3.03 -0.45
CA ILE A 54 6.84 3.35 0.61
C ILE A 54 7.22 4.65 1.33
N ALA A 55 8.52 4.87 1.59
CA ALA A 55 8.98 6.12 2.21
C ALA A 55 8.71 7.36 1.35
N VAL A 56 8.68 7.23 0.01
CA VAL A 56 8.29 8.33 -0.90
C VAL A 56 6.81 8.68 -0.69
N PHE A 57 5.92 7.68 -0.61
CA PHE A 57 4.50 7.92 -0.33
C PHE A 57 4.30 8.52 1.06
N ALA A 58 5.03 8.03 2.06
CA ALA A 58 4.97 8.55 3.43
C ALA A 58 5.35 10.05 3.48
N LYS A 59 6.39 10.43 2.73
CA LYS A 59 6.78 11.84 2.57
C LYS A 59 5.70 12.69 1.90
N VAL A 60 5.05 12.18 0.84
CA VAL A 60 3.99 12.91 0.13
C VAL A 60 2.76 13.14 1.02
N PHE A 61 2.39 12.15 1.83
CA PHE A 61 1.27 12.25 2.77
C PHE A 61 1.67 12.83 4.15
N GLU A 62 2.89 13.39 4.26
CA GLU A 62 3.42 14.03 5.47
C GLU A 62 3.29 13.19 6.76
N MET A 63 3.60 11.89 6.66
CA MET A 63 3.52 10.96 7.79
C MET A 63 4.72 10.03 7.86
N SER A 64 4.89 9.36 9.00
CA SER A 64 5.88 8.31 9.15
C SER A 64 5.50 7.05 8.37
N VAL A 65 6.50 6.21 8.05
CA VAL A 65 6.28 4.90 7.43
C VAL A 65 5.37 4.02 8.28
N SER A 66 5.49 4.08 9.62
CA SER A 66 4.62 3.34 10.53
C SER A 66 3.15 3.76 10.44
N GLU A 67 2.86 5.05 10.33
CA GLU A 67 1.48 5.55 10.18
C GLU A 67 0.89 5.21 8.81
N LEU A 68 1.73 5.18 7.76
CA LEU A 68 1.31 4.75 6.44
C LEU A 68 0.99 3.26 6.40
N LEU A 69 1.76 2.44 7.12
CA LEU A 69 1.58 0.99 7.24
C LEU A 69 0.63 0.57 8.36
N ASP A 70 -0.03 1.50 9.04
CA ASP A 70 -1.11 1.18 9.96
C ASP A 70 -2.38 0.79 9.18
N LEU A 71 -2.50 -0.51 8.92
CA LEU A 71 -3.60 -1.12 8.16
C LEU A 71 -4.78 -1.55 9.05
N ASN A 72 -4.77 -1.25 10.35
CA ASN A 72 -5.84 -1.67 11.28
C ASN A 72 -7.21 -1.05 10.95
N ASN A 73 -7.22 0.05 10.19
CA ASN A 73 -8.42 0.77 9.78
C ASN A 73 -8.96 0.34 8.41
N VAL A 74 -8.36 -0.67 7.78
CA VAL A 74 -8.79 -1.23 6.50
C VAL A 74 -9.75 -2.40 6.76
N GLU A 75 -10.80 -2.56 5.94
CA GLU A 75 -11.82 -3.60 6.13
C GLU A 75 -11.21 -5.01 6.19
N GLY A 76 -11.60 -5.78 7.20
CA GLY A 76 -11.03 -7.10 7.50
C GLY A 76 -9.94 -6.99 8.55
N SER A 77 -10.30 -7.21 9.82
CA SER A 77 -9.37 -7.17 10.95
C SER A 77 -8.41 -8.37 10.89
N ARG A 78 -7.36 -8.25 10.07
CA ARG A 78 -6.30 -9.24 9.97
C ARG A 78 -5.21 -8.95 11.00
N THR A 79 -4.62 -10.00 11.52
CA THR A 79 -3.54 -9.95 12.49
C THR A 79 -2.35 -10.74 11.97
N PHE A 80 -1.22 -10.71 12.70
CA PHE A 80 -0.06 -11.53 12.37
C PHE A 80 -0.37 -13.04 12.33
N LYS A 81 -1.50 -13.49 12.89
CA LYS A 81 -1.95 -14.88 12.86
C LYS A 81 -2.45 -15.33 11.49
N ASP A 82 -2.83 -14.40 10.62
CA ASP A 82 -3.29 -14.68 9.25
C ASP A 82 -2.12 -14.79 8.26
N TYR A 83 -0.88 -14.60 8.74
CA TYR A 83 0.29 -14.55 7.89
C TYR A 83 0.85 -15.95 7.71
N GLU A 84 1.06 -16.34 6.46
CA GLU A 84 1.71 -17.59 6.09
C GLU A 84 3.23 -17.42 6.11
N LEU A 85 3.95 -18.44 6.57
CA LEU A 85 5.41 -18.51 6.45
C LEU A 85 5.80 -19.13 5.11
N LYS A 86 6.89 -18.65 4.48
CA LYS A 86 7.38 -19.22 3.22
C LYS A 86 7.70 -20.72 3.31
N VAL A 87 8.10 -21.19 4.49
CA VAL A 87 8.42 -22.59 4.74
C VAL A 87 7.19 -23.50 4.74
N GLU A 88 6.00 -22.95 5.00
CA GLU A 88 4.74 -23.70 5.03
C GLU A 88 4.20 -23.98 3.63
N THR A 89 4.52 -23.11 2.66
CA THR A 89 4.08 -23.20 1.25
C THR A 89 5.02 -23.94 0.31
N ASN A 90 6.13 -24.51 0.82
CA ASN A 90 7.08 -25.31 0.02
C ASN A 90 6.80 -26.83 0.05
N VAL A 91 5.54 -27.23 0.27
CA VAL A 91 5.06 -28.61 0.12
C VAL A 91 4.28 -28.74 -1.18
#